data_AF-A0A6G1QM26-F1
#
_entry.id   AF-A0A6G1QM26-F1
#
_cell.length_a   1.000
_cell.length_b   1.000
_cell.length_c   1.000
_cell.angle_alpha   90.00
_cell.angle_beta   90.00
_cell.angle_gamma   90.00
#
_symmetry.space_group_name_H-M   'P 1'
#
loop_
_entity.id
_entity.type
_entity.pdbx_description
1 polymer ?
#
loop_
_entity_poly.entity_id
_entity_poly.type
_entity_poly.pdbx_seq_one_letter_code
_entity_poly.pdbx_strand_id
1 'polypeptide(L)'
;MSGQTVPADFSGHMLDLDEDEDLEVFSKNISLEDGNPMPNSPGSMVNQYRLEDDEEQQDPNTKDLFITVDKPESHVTAIETFIMYRVITKTTRGEFDSSEYEVRRRYQDFMWLRSRLEENHPTLIVHPLPEKFVMKGMMDRFNNDFIETRRRALHRFLNKISEHPILSYSECLKVFLTAEDLTAHRKQGAGFLSRMGETMKAVANSVRGLKSRPEEFTVMQEYVEDFGNKMSSVDRVAQRIAKEQREYLDELKQYGPTYTQWAGFEEELGDPLKGVASCVDRCSKETEEQVCHLSEVLIPTLHEYVLCSETLKAVMRRRDNIQAEFEAKNEALISRKADQETLQEEVDGLADRLEQANNALKGDWSYWKNSMTTDLKSAFISTAEKNVDYYEKYIAVAVGFLTCTHVCHDKFGVCVNI
;
A
#
# COMPACT_ATOMS: atom_id res chain seq x y z
N MET A 1 36.04 -60.46 -34.05
CA MET A 1 35.48 -60.94 -32.78
C MET A 1 35.68 -59.84 -31.75
N SER A 2 34.60 -59.52 -31.03
CA SER A 2 34.51 -58.67 -29.82
C SER A 2 34.89 -57.19 -30.01
N GLY A 3 34.00 -56.20 -29.94
CA GLY A 3 32.68 -56.10 -29.32
C GLY A 3 32.80 -55.57 -27.89
N GLN A 4 32.58 -54.26 -27.69
CA GLN A 4 32.09 -53.74 -26.42
C GLN A 4 31.44 -52.36 -26.58
N THR A 5 30.16 -52.36 -26.23
CA THR A 5 29.19 -51.27 -26.14
C THR A 5 29.31 -50.53 -24.80
N VAL A 6 29.08 -49.22 -24.83
CA VAL A 6 28.93 -48.34 -23.65
C VAL A 6 27.45 -48.29 -23.25
N PRO A 7 27.09 -48.41 -21.96
CA PRO A 7 25.84 -47.88 -21.45
C PRO A 7 26.05 -46.60 -20.63
N ALA A 8 25.12 -45.66 -20.78
CA ALA A 8 24.92 -44.52 -19.89
C ALA A 8 24.05 -44.96 -18.71
N ASP A 9 24.35 -44.46 -17.51
CA ASP A 9 23.50 -44.63 -16.33
C ASP A 9 23.37 -43.27 -15.62
N PHE A 10 22.13 -42.78 -15.53
CA PHE A 10 21.73 -41.59 -14.79
C PHE A 10 21.11 -42.08 -13.47
N SER A 11 21.89 -42.07 -12.38
CA SER A 11 21.34 -42.31 -11.04
C SER A 11 20.84 -41.00 -10.43
N GLY A 12 19.57 -40.99 -10.05
CA GLY A 12 18.86 -39.85 -9.49
C GLY A 12 19.42 -39.34 -8.16
N HIS A 13 19.30 -38.03 -7.97
CA HIS A 13 19.39 -37.40 -6.66
C HIS A 13 17.99 -36.97 -6.23
N MET A 14 17.52 -37.73 -5.25
CA MET A 14 16.40 -37.50 -4.35
C MET A 14 16.56 -36.11 -3.71
N LEU A 15 15.55 -35.24 -3.82
CA LEU A 15 15.43 -34.04 -2.99
C LEU A 15 14.25 -34.26 -2.06
N ASP A 16 14.57 -34.30 -0.78
CA ASP A 16 13.67 -34.41 0.35
C ASP A 16 12.73 -33.20 0.36
N LEU A 17 11.42 -33.49 0.40
CA LEU A 17 10.36 -32.51 0.65
C LEU A 17 10.21 -32.42 2.16
N ASP A 18 10.65 -31.30 2.75
CA ASP A 18 10.34 -30.99 4.14
C ASP A 18 8.83 -30.69 4.28
N GLU A 19 8.23 -31.38 5.25
CA GLU A 19 6.81 -31.55 5.48
C GLU A 19 6.13 -30.26 5.99
N ASP A 20 4.89 -30.06 5.51
CA ASP A 20 3.92 -29.11 6.02
C ASP A 20 3.46 -29.49 7.44
N GLU A 21 3.62 -28.58 8.41
CA GLU A 21 2.90 -28.64 9.68
C GLU A 21 2.08 -27.36 9.91
N ASP A 22 0.89 -27.56 10.48
CA ASP A 22 -0.03 -26.62 11.14
C ASP A 22 -1.19 -26.00 10.34
N LEU A 23 -2.17 -26.83 9.96
CA LEU A 23 -3.59 -26.43 9.89
C LEU A 23 -4.51 -27.54 10.43
N GLU A 24 -4.59 -27.70 11.75
CA GLU A 24 -5.72 -28.39 12.39
C GLU A 24 -6.19 -27.62 13.64
N VAL A 25 -7.29 -26.88 13.55
CA VAL A 25 -8.19 -26.74 14.71
C VAL A 25 -9.64 -26.62 14.25
N PHE A 26 -10.47 -27.47 14.87
CA PHE A 26 -11.94 -27.52 14.88
C PHE A 26 -12.64 -28.36 13.82
N SER A 27 -12.56 -29.68 14.01
CA SER A 27 -13.66 -30.61 13.68
C SER A 27 -13.75 -31.71 14.73
N LYS A 28 -14.80 -31.66 15.57
CA LYS A 28 -15.43 -32.72 16.39
C LYS A 28 -16.41 -32.02 17.34
N ASN A 29 -17.65 -32.41 17.58
CA ASN A 29 -18.51 -33.55 17.26
C ASN A 29 -19.96 -33.06 17.54
N ILE A 30 -20.99 -33.67 16.95
CA ILE A 30 -22.22 -34.13 17.64
C ILE A 30 -23.01 -35.06 16.71
N SER A 31 -23.46 -36.16 17.29
CA SER A 31 -24.11 -37.35 16.73
C SER A 31 -25.61 -37.20 16.45
N LEU A 32 -26.14 -38.18 15.69
CA LEU A 32 -27.48 -38.36 15.12
C LEU A 32 -28.61 -38.79 16.09
N GLU A 33 -29.85 -38.79 15.53
CA GLU A 33 -31.19 -39.28 15.97
C GLU A 33 -32.14 -38.22 16.59
N ASP A 34 -33.44 -38.05 16.28
CA ASP A 34 -34.40 -38.57 15.29
C ASP A 34 -35.71 -37.70 15.38
N GLY A 35 -36.55 -37.61 14.33
CA GLY A 35 -37.99 -37.26 14.41
C GLY A 35 -38.53 -35.88 13.91
N ASN A 36 -39.16 -35.90 12.71
CA ASN A 36 -39.92 -34.89 11.91
C ASN A 36 -41.00 -33.99 12.62
N PRO A 37 -41.65 -32.97 11.97
CA PRO A 37 -41.62 -32.56 10.54
C PRO A 37 -41.40 -31.04 10.25
N MET A 38 -41.08 -30.76 8.97
CA MET A 38 -40.97 -29.43 8.32
C MET A 38 -42.00 -28.39 8.77
N PRO A 39 -41.58 -27.10 8.83
CA PRO A 39 -42.02 -26.21 7.76
C PRO A 39 -40.96 -25.19 7.29
N ASN A 40 -41.00 -24.92 5.99
CA ASN A 40 -40.61 -23.70 5.28
C ASN A 40 -39.14 -23.23 5.38
N SER A 41 -38.48 -23.23 4.22
CA SER A 41 -37.15 -22.70 3.92
C SER A 41 -36.90 -21.28 4.45
N PRO A 42 -35.71 -20.99 5.02
CA PRO A 42 -35.23 -19.62 5.16
C PRO A 42 -34.18 -19.34 4.08
N GLY A 43 -34.66 -18.85 2.93
CA GLY A 43 -33.84 -17.98 2.10
C GLY A 43 -33.75 -16.61 2.77
N SER A 44 -32.58 -15.99 2.70
CA SER A 44 -32.29 -14.60 3.11
C SER A 44 -31.96 -14.38 4.60
N MET A 45 -30.67 -14.48 4.94
CA MET A 45 -30.04 -13.73 6.05
C MET A 45 -28.98 -12.73 5.56
N VAL A 46 -29.05 -12.29 4.31
CA VAL A 46 -28.37 -11.06 3.86
C VAL A 46 -29.34 -9.92 4.14
N ASN A 47 -29.32 -9.38 5.35
CA ASN A 47 -29.80 -8.03 5.71
C ASN A 47 -29.61 -7.73 7.20
N GLN A 48 -28.39 -7.90 7.72
CA GLN A 48 -28.06 -7.38 9.04
C GLN A 48 -26.74 -6.60 9.10
N TYR A 49 -26.38 -5.97 7.98
CA TYR A 49 -25.60 -4.74 7.98
C TYR A 49 -26.50 -3.65 7.39
N ARG A 50 -27.41 -3.14 8.23
CA ARG A 50 -28.05 -1.86 7.98
C ARG A 50 -26.94 -0.84 8.18
N LEU A 51 -26.24 -0.51 7.10
CA LEU A 51 -25.37 0.65 7.03
C LEU A 51 -26.22 1.82 7.53
N GLU A 52 -25.84 2.40 8.65
CA GLU A 52 -26.31 3.71 9.05
C GLU A 52 -25.62 4.68 8.08
N ASP A 53 -26.22 4.80 6.90
CA ASP A 53 -25.93 5.84 5.93
C ASP A 53 -26.46 7.17 6.49
N ASP A 54 -25.81 7.67 7.53
CA ASP A 54 -25.76 9.11 7.80
C ASP A 54 -24.47 9.64 7.14
N GLU A 55 -24.39 9.47 5.82
CA GLU A 55 -23.47 10.26 5.00
C GLU A 55 -24.00 11.69 4.98
N GLU A 56 -23.45 12.54 5.84
CA GLU A 56 -23.42 13.98 5.56
C GLU A 56 -22.79 14.14 4.18
N GLN A 57 -23.64 14.40 3.18
CA GLN A 57 -23.27 14.64 1.80
C GLN A 57 -22.29 15.82 1.74
N GLN A 58 -20.98 15.54 1.75
CA GLN A 58 -19.98 16.50 1.33
C GLN A 58 -20.13 16.69 -0.18
N ASP A 59 -20.51 17.91 -0.56
CA ASP A 59 -20.62 18.38 -1.94
C ASP A 59 -19.38 17.96 -2.77
N PRO A 60 -19.52 17.27 -3.91
CA PRO A 60 -18.39 16.80 -4.74
C PRO A 60 -17.50 17.90 -5.34
N ASN A 61 -17.81 19.18 -5.09
CA ASN A 61 -17.26 20.33 -5.82
C ASN A 61 -16.29 21.23 -5.03
N THR A 62 -15.68 20.76 -3.95
CA THR A 62 -14.79 21.56 -3.07
C THR A 62 -13.29 21.24 -3.16
N LYS A 63 -12.82 20.54 -4.21
CA LYS A 63 -11.36 20.46 -4.44
C LYS A 63 -10.86 21.80 -4.99
N ASP A 64 -10.04 22.49 -4.20
CA ASP A 64 -9.48 23.81 -4.50
C ASP A 64 -7.96 23.78 -4.73
N LEU A 65 -7.33 22.63 -4.53
CA LEU A 65 -5.94 22.31 -4.85
C LEU A 65 -5.90 21.04 -5.72
N PHE A 66 -5.32 21.17 -6.92
CA PHE A 66 -5.10 20.06 -7.84
C PHE A 66 -3.60 19.90 -8.07
N ILE A 67 -3.02 18.79 -7.59
CA ILE A 67 -1.58 18.58 -7.62
C ILE A 67 -1.24 17.39 -8.49
N THR A 68 -0.38 17.60 -9.49
CA THR A 68 0.16 16.54 -10.35
C THR A 68 1.67 16.39 -10.13
N VAL A 69 2.14 15.15 -9.96
CA VAL A 69 3.58 14.85 -9.85
C VAL A 69 3.95 13.97 -11.03
N ASP A 70 4.74 14.50 -11.95
CA ASP A 70 5.09 13.82 -13.19
C ASP A 70 6.53 14.10 -13.65
N LYS A 71 6.85 13.67 -14.88
CA LYS A 71 8.12 13.90 -15.59
C LYS A 71 9.36 13.70 -14.69
N PRO A 72 9.64 12.47 -14.24
CA PRO A 72 10.86 12.19 -13.51
C PRO A 72 12.10 12.45 -14.38
N GLU A 73 13.07 13.21 -13.86
CA GLU A 73 14.28 13.58 -14.57
C GLU A 73 15.53 13.39 -13.69
N SER A 74 16.55 12.74 -14.26
CA SER A 74 17.85 12.58 -13.61
C SER A 74 18.64 13.88 -13.65
N HIS A 75 19.03 14.38 -12.49
CA HIS A 75 19.91 15.53 -12.32
C HIS A 75 21.24 15.08 -11.76
N VAL A 76 22.33 15.47 -12.42
CA VAL A 76 23.71 15.19 -12.02
C VAL A 76 24.34 16.48 -11.50
N THR A 77 24.81 16.46 -10.26
CA THR A 77 25.62 17.53 -9.67
C THR A 77 27.06 17.05 -9.49
N ALA A 78 27.96 17.95 -9.11
CA ALA A 78 29.36 17.60 -8.83
C ALA A 78 29.51 16.57 -7.68
N ILE A 79 28.50 16.41 -6.82
CA ILE A 79 28.55 15.64 -5.57
C ILE A 79 27.64 14.41 -5.63
N GLU A 80 26.48 14.51 -6.29
CA GLU A 80 25.49 13.44 -6.33
C GLU A 80 24.60 13.47 -7.58
N THR A 81 24.03 12.31 -7.91
CA THR A 81 22.97 12.15 -8.90
C THR A 81 21.65 11.81 -8.22
N PHE A 82 20.59 12.54 -8.53
CA PHE A 82 19.26 12.32 -7.96
C PHE A 82 18.15 12.55 -8.99
N ILE A 83 16.96 12.03 -8.71
CA ILE A 83 15.77 12.22 -9.54
C ILE A 83 14.96 13.39 -9.00
N MET A 84 14.60 14.31 -9.89
CA MET A 84 13.63 15.37 -9.65
C MET A 84 12.33 15.04 -10.34
N TYR A 85 11.22 15.40 -9.70
CA TYR A 85 9.87 15.29 -10.21
C TYR A 85 9.34 16.68 -10.47
N ARG A 86 8.57 16.84 -11.54
CA ARG A 86 7.81 18.05 -11.76
C ARG A 86 6.55 17.99 -10.91
N VAL A 87 6.29 19.04 -10.16
CA VAL A 87 5.09 19.23 -9.37
C VAL A 87 4.33 20.40 -9.97
N ILE A 88 3.16 20.11 -10.53
CA ILE A 88 2.22 21.13 -11.04
C ILE A 88 1.12 21.29 -10.01
N THR A 89 0.84 22.52 -9.61
CA THR A 89 -0.24 22.87 -8.70
C THR A 89 -1.17 23.83 -9.39
N LYS A 90 -2.45 23.49 -9.45
CA LYS A 90 -3.53 24.39 -9.88
C LYS A 90 -4.44 24.67 -8.69
N THR A 91 -4.80 25.92 -8.47
CA THR A 91 -5.61 26.30 -7.31
C THR A 91 -6.56 27.44 -7.59
N THR A 92 -7.67 27.45 -6.86
CA THR A 92 -8.65 28.54 -6.81
C THR A 92 -8.57 29.35 -5.51
N ARG A 93 -7.64 29.00 -4.61
CA ARG A 93 -7.48 29.67 -3.30
C ARG A 93 -6.83 31.05 -3.46
N GLY A 94 -7.45 32.07 -2.86
CA GLY A 94 -6.96 33.45 -2.90
C GLY A 94 -5.68 33.71 -2.09
N GLU A 95 -5.22 32.75 -1.29
CA GLU A 95 -3.94 32.84 -0.57
C GLU A 95 -2.71 32.59 -1.46
N PHE A 96 -2.91 32.15 -2.71
CA PHE A 96 -1.87 31.96 -3.70
C PHE A 96 -1.79 33.15 -4.67
N ASP A 97 -0.57 33.58 -4.99
CA ASP A 97 -0.33 34.71 -5.91
C ASP A 97 -0.63 34.37 -7.39
N SER A 98 -0.66 33.07 -7.73
CA SER A 98 -0.94 32.54 -9.06
C SER A 98 -1.93 31.38 -8.98
N SER A 99 -2.75 31.20 -10.01
CA SER A 99 -3.65 30.04 -10.13
C SER A 99 -2.94 28.75 -10.55
N GLU A 100 -1.70 28.85 -11.03
CA GLU A 100 -0.88 27.73 -11.46
C GLU A 100 0.59 27.92 -11.08
N TYR A 101 1.22 26.86 -10.57
CA TYR A 101 2.64 26.79 -10.27
C TYR A 101 3.24 25.52 -10.88
N GLU A 102 4.47 25.62 -11.35
CA GLU A 102 5.29 24.48 -11.78
C GLU A 102 6.65 24.56 -11.06
N VAL A 103 6.94 23.56 -10.24
CA VAL A 103 8.21 23.48 -9.48
C VAL A 103 8.84 22.11 -9.65
N ARG A 104 10.16 22.03 -9.46
CA ARG A 104 10.90 20.76 -9.45
C ARG A 104 11.27 20.38 -8.03
N ARG A 105 10.98 19.12 -7.66
CA ARG A 105 11.21 18.59 -6.30
C ARG A 105 11.88 17.23 -6.38
N ARG A 106 12.95 17.02 -5.61
CA ARG A 106 13.55 15.69 -5.40
C ARG A 106 12.95 15.03 -4.17
N TYR A 107 13.11 13.72 -4.04
CA TYR A 107 12.59 12.95 -2.89
C TYR A 107 12.94 13.55 -1.50
N GLN A 108 14.13 14.15 -1.34
CA GLN A 108 14.53 14.83 -0.10
C GLN A 108 13.65 16.05 0.25
N ASP A 109 13.09 16.74 -0.75
CA ASP A 109 12.16 17.86 -0.52
C ASP A 109 10.84 17.37 0.06
N PHE A 110 10.35 16.22 -0.41
CA PHE A 110 9.15 15.59 0.12
C PHE A 110 9.35 15.15 1.58
N MET A 111 10.51 14.58 1.89
CA MET A 111 10.85 14.25 3.27
C MET A 111 10.91 15.49 4.16
N TRP A 112 11.46 16.60 3.66
CA TRP A 112 11.43 17.88 4.38
C TRP A 112 10.00 18.34 4.66
N LEU A 113 9.12 18.30 3.66
CA LEU A 113 7.71 18.66 3.81
C LEU A 113 7.04 17.77 4.88
N ARG A 114 7.16 16.44 4.77
CA ARG A 114 6.60 15.49 5.73
C ARG A 114 7.09 15.77 7.15
N SER A 115 8.41 15.91 7.34
CA SER A 115 8.97 16.23 8.65
C SER A 115 8.45 17.55 9.21
N ARG A 116 8.26 18.57 8.37
CA ARG A 116 7.76 19.87 8.82
C ARG A 116 6.28 19.81 9.21
N LEU A 117 5.47 19.03 8.49
CA LEU A 117 4.08 18.76 8.85
C LEU A 117 3.99 18.01 10.19
N GLU A 118 4.83 16.98 10.40
CA GLU A 118 4.89 16.23 11.66
C GLU A 118 5.39 17.08 12.84
N GLU A 119 6.29 18.03 12.61
CA GLU A 119 6.74 18.98 13.64
C GLU A 119 5.63 19.98 14.03
N ASN A 120 4.95 20.55 13.03
CA ASN A 120 3.91 21.56 13.26
C ASN A 120 2.62 20.94 13.82
N HIS A 121 2.34 19.68 13.48
CA HIS A 121 1.13 18.97 13.85
C HIS A 121 1.46 17.55 14.35
N PRO A 122 2.01 17.40 15.57
CA PRO A 122 2.59 16.15 16.04
C PRO A 122 1.60 15.00 16.17
N THR A 123 0.31 15.29 16.34
CA THR A 123 -0.74 14.29 16.51
C THR A 123 -1.70 14.16 15.32
N LEU A 124 -1.40 14.80 14.19
CA LEU A 124 -2.07 14.52 12.92
C LEU A 124 -1.35 13.38 12.17
N ILE A 125 -2.14 12.59 11.46
CA ILE A 125 -1.77 11.43 10.65
C ILE A 125 -1.32 11.92 9.28
N VAL A 126 -0.03 12.25 9.19
CA VAL A 126 0.59 12.66 7.92
C VAL A 126 0.84 11.42 7.05
N HIS A 127 0.18 11.34 5.90
CA HIS A 127 0.31 10.24 4.95
C HIS A 127 1.78 9.84 4.71
N PRO A 128 2.14 8.54 4.65
CA PRO A 128 3.53 8.13 4.54
C PRO A 128 4.13 8.50 3.17
N LEU A 129 5.45 8.63 3.15
CA LEU A 129 6.21 8.64 1.91
C LEU A 129 6.60 7.21 1.54
N PRO A 130 6.80 6.90 0.25
CA PRO A 130 7.39 5.62 -0.13
C PRO A 130 8.75 5.47 0.53
N GLU A 131 9.14 4.25 0.89
CA GLU A 131 10.38 4.04 1.65
C GLU A 131 11.61 4.67 0.98
N LYS A 132 12.49 5.21 1.82
CA LYS A 132 13.83 5.58 1.37
C LYS A 132 14.48 4.29 0.89
N PHE A 133 15.05 4.28 -0.31
CA PHE A 133 15.70 3.10 -0.85
C PHE A 133 16.82 2.65 0.09
N VAL A 134 16.60 1.57 0.84
CA VAL A 134 17.62 0.93 1.66
C VAL A 134 17.72 -0.52 1.18
N MET A 135 18.69 -0.75 0.29
CA MET A 135 19.30 -2.06 0.02
C MET A 135 18.60 -3.01 -0.98
N LYS A 136 18.83 -2.76 -2.29
CA LYS A 136 19.10 -3.81 -3.30
C LYS A 136 19.90 -3.23 -4.49
N GLY A 137 21.18 -2.92 -4.26
CA GLY A 137 22.12 -2.48 -5.31
C GLY A 137 21.94 -1.04 -5.82
N MET A 138 23.03 -0.37 -6.19
CA MET A 138 23.01 0.99 -6.76
C MET A 138 22.32 1.08 -8.14
N MET A 139 22.14 -0.03 -8.84
CA MET A 139 21.60 -0.08 -10.21
C MET A 139 20.07 0.09 -10.27
N ASP A 140 19.35 -0.11 -9.17
CA ASP A 140 17.87 -0.12 -9.20
C ASP A 140 17.23 1.25 -8.87
N ARG A 141 17.97 2.19 -8.26
CA ARG A 141 17.41 3.54 -7.95
C ARG A 141 17.11 4.38 -9.20
N PHE A 142 17.67 4.00 -10.34
CA PHE A 142 17.45 4.59 -11.65
C PHE A 142 16.63 3.69 -12.57
N ASN A 143 16.12 2.56 -12.05
CA ASN A 143 15.19 1.72 -12.76
C ASN A 143 13.88 2.49 -12.98
N ASN A 144 13.35 2.44 -14.20
CA ASN A 144 12.12 3.12 -14.56
C ASN A 144 10.94 2.64 -13.71
N ASP A 145 10.85 1.35 -13.41
CA ASP A 145 9.76 0.78 -12.60
C ASP A 145 9.76 1.36 -11.18
N PHE A 146 10.96 1.51 -10.63
CA PHE A 146 11.16 2.10 -9.31
C PHE A 146 10.84 3.59 -9.31
N ILE A 147 11.34 4.33 -10.31
CA ILE A 147 11.09 5.76 -10.47
C ILE A 147 9.59 6.02 -10.59
N GLU A 148 8.88 5.23 -11.38
CA GLU A 148 7.45 5.37 -11.63
C GLU A 148 6.63 4.99 -10.39
N THR A 149 6.97 3.88 -9.72
CA THR A 149 6.33 3.49 -8.45
C THR A 149 6.49 4.58 -7.40
N ARG A 150 7.70 5.15 -7.27
CA ARG A 150 7.94 6.28 -6.37
C ARG A 150 7.15 7.51 -6.80
N ARG A 151 7.12 7.86 -8.09
CA ARG A 151 6.35 9.01 -8.61
C ARG A 151 4.87 8.89 -8.25
N ARG A 152 4.25 7.70 -8.43
CA ARG A 152 2.86 7.43 -8.04
C ARG A 152 2.64 7.63 -6.54
N ALA A 153 3.53 7.12 -5.70
CA ALA A 153 3.42 7.29 -4.25
C ALA A 153 3.63 8.76 -3.81
N LEU A 154 4.55 9.50 -4.44
CA LEU A 154 4.72 10.93 -4.18
C LEU A 154 3.52 11.77 -4.63
N HIS A 155 2.89 11.40 -5.75
CA HIS A 155 1.66 12.00 -6.22
C HIS A 155 0.51 11.77 -5.22
N ARG A 156 0.32 10.53 -4.77
CA ARG A 156 -0.69 10.19 -3.75
C ARG A 156 -0.45 10.93 -2.45
N PHE A 157 0.80 10.95 -1.96
CA PHE A 157 1.18 11.71 -0.77
C PHE A 157 0.73 13.17 -0.86
N LEU A 158 1.10 13.91 -1.92
CA LEU A 158 0.69 15.31 -2.03
C LEU A 158 -0.82 15.49 -2.13
N ASN A 159 -1.53 14.62 -2.87
CA ASN A 159 -2.99 14.71 -2.96
C ASN A 159 -3.66 14.46 -1.60
N LYS A 160 -3.20 13.47 -0.82
CA LYS A 160 -3.72 13.23 0.54
C LYS A 160 -3.46 14.40 1.48
N ILE A 161 -2.31 15.07 1.36
CA ILE A 161 -2.02 16.29 2.13
C ILE A 161 -2.92 17.46 1.68
N SER A 162 -3.16 17.64 0.38
CA SER A 162 -4.02 18.72 -0.12
C SER A 162 -5.50 18.51 0.14
N GLU A 163 -5.95 17.26 0.30
CA GLU A 163 -7.34 16.92 0.65
C GLU A 163 -7.61 17.00 2.16
N HIS A 164 -6.55 17.05 2.98
CA HIS A 164 -6.67 17.05 4.43
C HIS A 164 -7.15 18.44 4.95
N PRO A 165 -8.17 18.51 5.83
CA PRO A 165 -8.77 19.77 6.29
C PRO A 165 -7.79 20.75 6.95
N ILE A 166 -6.82 20.26 7.72
CA ILE A 166 -5.80 21.08 8.40
C ILE A 166 -4.50 21.18 7.58
N LEU A 167 -3.91 20.05 7.16
CA LEU A 167 -2.59 20.02 6.51
C LEU A 167 -2.56 20.77 5.16
N SER A 168 -3.70 20.85 4.46
CA SER A 168 -3.79 21.56 3.17
C SER A 168 -3.59 23.07 3.28
N TYR A 169 -3.79 23.67 4.47
CA TYR A 169 -3.56 25.09 4.73
C TYR A 169 -2.20 25.38 5.38
N SER A 170 -1.32 24.37 5.46
CA SER A 170 -0.02 24.54 6.09
C SER A 170 0.91 25.41 5.25
N GLU A 171 1.57 26.39 5.87
CA GLU A 171 2.53 27.26 5.19
C GLU A 171 3.69 26.47 4.57
N CYS A 172 4.12 25.36 5.19
CA CYS A 172 5.17 24.54 4.60
C CYS A 172 4.73 23.82 3.32
N LEU A 173 3.45 23.47 3.19
CA LEU A 173 2.89 22.95 1.94
C LEU A 173 2.88 24.06 0.89
N LYS A 174 2.41 25.26 1.22
CA LYS A 174 2.42 26.41 0.31
C LYS A 174 3.82 26.67 -0.23
N VAL A 175 4.82 26.81 0.65
CA VAL A 175 6.23 26.96 0.28
C VAL A 175 6.72 25.80 -0.59
N PHE A 176 6.35 24.56 -0.25
CA PHE A 176 6.70 23.39 -1.06
C PHE A 176 6.12 23.45 -2.48
N LEU A 177 4.93 24.02 -2.69
CA LEU A 177 4.28 24.08 -3.99
C LEU A 177 4.71 25.29 -4.83
N THR A 178 5.13 26.39 -4.20
CA THR A 178 5.36 27.67 -4.90
C THR A 178 6.82 28.11 -5.00
N ALA A 179 7.69 27.75 -4.04
CA ALA A 179 9.04 28.31 -3.99
C ALA A 179 9.97 27.70 -5.07
N GLU A 180 10.77 28.50 -5.77
CA GLU A 180 11.75 27.94 -6.71
C GLU A 180 12.84 27.12 -6.00
N ASP A 181 13.32 27.61 -4.84
CA ASP A 181 14.34 26.95 -4.03
C ASP A 181 13.93 26.81 -2.55
N LEU A 182 14.07 25.60 -2.01
CA LEU A 182 13.80 25.25 -0.61
C LEU A 182 15.02 25.36 0.30
N THR A 183 16.22 25.66 -0.22
CA THR A 183 17.45 25.71 0.60
C THR A 183 17.38 26.74 1.74
N ALA A 184 16.77 27.90 1.51
CA ALA A 184 16.58 28.92 2.53
C ALA A 184 15.67 28.42 3.68
N HIS A 185 14.59 27.73 3.34
CA HIS A 185 13.59 27.22 4.28
C HIS A 185 14.11 26.03 5.10
N ARG A 186 15.04 25.24 4.56
CA ARG A 186 15.69 24.14 5.29
C ARG A 186 16.56 24.60 6.46
N LYS A 187 17.13 25.81 6.39
CA LYS A 187 17.97 26.38 7.45
C LYS A 187 17.16 26.94 8.64
N GLN A 188 15.86 27.11 8.46
CA GLN A 188 14.97 27.74 9.44
C GLN A 188 14.31 26.75 10.42
N GLY A 189 14.53 25.44 10.23
CA GLY A 189 14.08 24.39 11.15
C GLY A 189 14.89 24.34 12.46
N ALA A 190 14.34 23.75 13.51
CA ALA A 190 15.03 23.57 14.78
C ALA A 190 16.37 22.83 14.55
N GLY A 191 17.48 23.44 15.00
CA GLY A 191 18.82 22.89 14.77
C GLY A 191 18.98 21.47 15.32
N PHE A 192 19.93 20.72 14.77
CA PHE A 192 20.21 19.32 15.16
C PHE A 192 20.30 19.09 16.68
N LEU A 193 20.87 20.07 17.41
CA LEU A 193 20.99 20.04 18.87
C LEU A 193 19.63 20.11 19.59
N SER A 194 18.67 20.89 19.07
CA SER A 194 17.32 21.00 19.63
C SER A 194 16.56 19.67 19.48
N ARG A 195 16.61 19.06 18.28
CA ARG A 195 15.99 17.77 18.02
C ARG A 195 16.55 16.64 18.88
N MET A 196 17.86 16.66 19.14
CA MET A 196 18.49 15.70 20.05
C MET A 196 18.01 15.87 21.49
N GLY A 197 17.86 17.12 21.96
CA GLY A 197 17.30 17.41 23.28
C GLY A 197 15.85 16.93 23.44
N GLU A 198 15.02 17.17 22.43
CA GLU A 198 13.63 16.67 22.39
C GLU A 198 13.57 15.13 22.35
N THR A 199 14.46 14.49 21.59
CA THR A 199 14.56 13.03 21.52
C THR A 199 14.94 12.44 22.88
N MET A 200 15.94 13.02 23.55
CA MET A 200 16.33 12.58 24.90
C MET A 200 15.19 12.75 25.92
N LYS A 201 14.45 13.85 25.83
CA LYS A 201 13.28 14.10 26.68
C LYS A 201 12.16 13.09 26.42
N ALA A 202 11.88 12.78 25.15
CA ALA A 202 10.91 11.76 24.77
C ALA A 202 11.30 10.36 25.26
N VAL A 203 12.59 10.00 25.17
CA VAL A 203 13.11 8.74 25.71
C VAL A 203 12.99 8.71 27.24
N ALA A 204 13.35 9.79 27.93
CA ALA A 204 13.20 9.87 29.39
C ALA A 204 11.73 9.72 29.83
N ASN A 205 10.80 10.33 29.11
CA ASN A 205 9.36 10.18 29.35
C ASN A 205 8.88 8.75 29.07
N SER A 206 9.37 8.13 28.00
CA SER A 206 9.05 6.72 27.67
C SER A 206 9.54 5.76 28.76
N VAL A 207 10.71 6.03 29.37
CA VAL A 207 11.26 5.24 30.50
C VAL A 207 10.46 5.45 31.79
N ARG A 208 9.97 6.68 32.03
CA ARG A 208 9.09 6.96 33.19
C ARG A 208 7.74 6.24 33.07
N GLY A 209 7.30 5.98 31.83
CA GLY A 209 6.07 5.27 31.52
C GLY A 209 4.83 6.16 31.65
N LEU A 210 3.81 5.84 30.84
CA LEU A 210 2.48 6.43 30.92
C LEU A 210 1.72 5.80 32.10
N LYS A 211 1.23 6.60 33.07
CA LYS A 211 0.56 6.03 34.25
C LYS A 211 -0.83 5.48 33.93
N SER A 212 -1.59 6.19 33.12
CA SER A 212 -2.94 5.75 32.73
C SER A 212 -3.32 6.29 31.35
N ARG A 213 -3.45 5.41 30.35
CA ARG A 213 -4.02 5.80 29.05
C ARG A 213 -5.55 5.86 29.17
N PRO A 214 -6.22 6.94 28.69
CA PRO A 214 -7.68 6.95 28.61
C PRO A 214 -8.17 5.81 27.72
N GLU A 215 -9.30 5.20 28.08
CA GLU A 215 -9.81 3.98 27.43
C GLU A 215 -9.93 4.09 25.91
N GLU A 216 -10.43 5.22 25.43
CA GLU A 216 -10.54 5.50 23.99
C GLU A 216 -9.20 5.37 23.24
N PHE A 217 -8.09 5.82 23.84
CA PHE A 217 -6.76 5.71 23.23
C PHE A 217 -6.15 4.32 23.42
N THR A 218 -6.58 3.57 24.44
CA THR A 218 -6.25 2.14 24.57
C THR A 218 -6.86 1.35 23.42
N VAL A 219 -8.16 1.55 23.15
CA VAL A 219 -8.86 0.93 22.01
C VAL A 219 -8.23 1.34 20.67
N MET A 220 -7.85 2.62 20.52
CA MET A 220 -7.12 3.06 19.32
C MET A 220 -5.76 2.37 19.18
N GLN A 221 -4.99 2.24 20.26
CA GLN A 221 -3.69 1.56 20.23
C GLN A 221 -3.84 0.08 19.81
N GLU A 222 -4.78 -0.64 20.40
CA GLU A 222 -5.08 -2.03 20.05
C GLU A 222 -5.46 -2.16 18.57
N TYR A 223 -6.31 -1.26 18.07
CA TYR A 223 -6.66 -1.20 16.66
C TYR A 223 -5.42 -0.99 15.77
N VAL A 224 -4.51 -0.07 16.14
CA VAL A 224 -3.29 0.21 15.35
C VAL A 224 -2.39 -1.03 15.26
N GLU A 225 -2.25 -1.77 16.37
CA GLU A 225 -1.45 -3.00 16.42
C GLU A 225 -2.06 -4.10 15.55
N ASP A 226 -3.35 -4.36 15.72
CA ASP A 226 -4.10 -5.32 14.92
C ASP A 226 -4.09 -4.98 13.44
N PHE A 227 -4.33 -3.71 13.12
CA PHE A 227 -4.31 -3.20 11.76
C PHE A 227 -2.93 -3.41 11.12
N GLY A 228 -1.86 -3.04 11.82
CA GLY A 228 -0.48 -3.22 11.32
C GLY A 228 -0.16 -4.69 11.05
N ASN A 229 -0.52 -5.59 11.97
CA ASN A 229 -0.30 -7.03 11.81
C ASN A 229 -1.09 -7.61 10.63
N LYS A 230 -2.39 -7.29 10.54
CA LYS A 230 -3.27 -7.76 9.46
C LYS A 230 -2.85 -7.21 8.10
N MET A 231 -2.57 -5.91 8.01
CA MET A 231 -2.16 -5.27 6.76
C MET A 231 -0.82 -5.84 6.24
N SER A 232 0.15 -6.06 7.14
CA SER A 232 1.42 -6.70 6.78
C SER A 232 1.22 -8.12 6.26
N SER A 233 0.31 -8.89 6.87
CA SER A 233 -0.04 -10.23 6.40
C SER A 233 -0.64 -10.20 5.00
N VAL A 234 -1.61 -9.31 4.77
CA VAL A 234 -2.29 -9.13 3.47
C VAL A 234 -1.31 -8.69 2.38
N ASP A 235 -0.43 -7.71 2.66
CA ASP A 235 0.62 -7.28 1.74
C ASP A 235 1.56 -8.45 1.36
N ARG A 236 2.02 -9.21 2.36
CA ARG A 236 2.88 -10.38 2.13
C ARG A 236 2.21 -11.45 1.26
N VAL A 237 0.93 -11.73 1.50
CA VAL A 237 0.17 -12.70 0.70
C VAL A 237 -0.04 -12.18 -0.72
N ALA A 238 -0.42 -10.91 -0.90
CA ALA A 238 -0.60 -10.31 -2.22
C ALA A 238 0.70 -10.30 -3.04
N GLN A 239 1.83 -9.98 -2.41
CA GLN A 239 3.15 -10.05 -3.05
C GLN A 239 3.50 -11.49 -3.48
N ARG A 240 3.19 -12.49 -2.66
CA ARG A 240 3.39 -13.90 -3.00
C ARG A 240 2.54 -14.30 -4.22
N ILE A 241 1.25 -13.96 -4.21
CA ILE A 241 0.34 -14.24 -5.32
C ILE A 241 0.87 -13.61 -6.61
N ALA A 242 1.25 -12.33 -6.60
CA ALA A 242 1.77 -11.67 -7.79
C ALA A 242 3.09 -12.28 -8.29
N LYS A 243 3.93 -12.77 -7.37
CA LYS A 243 5.16 -13.49 -7.71
C LYS A 243 4.83 -14.81 -8.41
N GLU A 244 3.98 -15.64 -7.82
CA GLU A 244 3.58 -16.94 -8.39
C GLU A 244 2.88 -16.76 -9.75
N GLN A 245 2.02 -15.75 -9.90
CA GLN A 245 1.37 -15.44 -11.18
C GLN A 245 2.37 -14.98 -12.25
N ARG A 246 3.45 -14.27 -11.85
CA ARG A 246 4.53 -13.89 -12.76
C ARG A 246 5.35 -15.11 -13.20
N GLU A 247 5.69 -16.00 -12.28
CA GLU A 247 6.39 -17.25 -12.59
C GLU A 247 5.55 -18.12 -13.54
N TYR A 248 4.24 -18.24 -13.29
CA TYR A 248 3.30 -18.90 -14.20
C TYR A 248 3.25 -18.24 -15.59
N LEU A 249 3.21 -16.90 -15.65
CA LEU A 249 3.24 -16.17 -16.91
C LEU A 249 4.52 -16.45 -17.71
N ASP A 250 5.67 -16.52 -17.04
CA ASP A 250 6.96 -16.79 -17.67
C ASP A 250 7.00 -18.20 -18.27
N GLU A 251 6.38 -19.20 -17.63
CA GLU A 251 6.18 -20.53 -18.20
C GLU A 251 5.20 -20.51 -19.39
N LEU A 252 4.06 -19.83 -19.24
CA LEU A 252 3.04 -19.73 -20.28
C LEU A 252 3.59 -19.12 -21.57
N LYS A 253 4.50 -18.14 -21.46
CA LYS A 253 5.22 -17.53 -22.59
C LYS A 253 6.15 -18.49 -23.35
N GLN A 254 6.57 -19.60 -22.74
CA GLN A 254 7.43 -20.59 -23.40
C GLN A 254 6.65 -21.56 -24.28
N TYR A 255 5.37 -21.78 -23.98
CA TYR A 255 4.55 -22.74 -24.71
C TYR A 255 4.26 -22.32 -26.15
N GLY A 256 3.97 -21.03 -26.41
CA GLY A 256 3.72 -20.53 -27.78
C GLY A 256 4.85 -20.86 -28.76
N PRO A 257 6.12 -20.48 -28.46
CA PRO A 257 7.28 -20.86 -29.25
C PRO A 257 7.46 -22.38 -29.37
N THR A 258 7.23 -23.14 -28.30
CA THR A 258 7.37 -24.61 -28.29
C THR A 258 6.38 -25.27 -29.25
N TYR A 259 5.10 -24.88 -29.21
CA TYR A 259 4.08 -25.37 -30.13
C TYR A 259 4.36 -24.94 -31.58
N THR A 260 4.86 -23.72 -31.79
CA THR A 260 5.25 -23.25 -33.12
C THR A 260 6.41 -24.05 -33.70
N GLN A 261 7.41 -24.37 -32.88
CA GLN A 261 8.54 -25.20 -33.28
C GLN A 261 8.09 -26.63 -33.60
N TRP A 262 7.27 -27.23 -32.75
CA TRP A 262 6.71 -28.57 -32.98
C TRP A 262 5.89 -28.61 -34.28
N ALA A 263 5.06 -27.58 -34.52
CA ALA A 263 4.30 -27.46 -35.76
C ALA A 263 5.17 -27.46 -37.04
N GLY A 264 6.44 -27.07 -36.95
CA GLY A 264 7.38 -27.09 -38.08
C GLY A 264 7.90 -28.49 -38.44
N PHE A 265 7.72 -29.48 -37.56
CA PHE A 265 8.14 -30.87 -37.78
C PHE A 265 6.98 -31.80 -38.16
N GLU A 266 5.74 -31.31 -38.10
CA GLU A 266 4.53 -32.10 -38.33
C GLU A 266 3.88 -31.74 -39.67
N GLU A 267 3.58 -32.75 -40.50
CA GLU A 267 2.94 -32.55 -41.80
C GLU A 267 1.41 -32.36 -41.68
N GLU A 268 0.74 -33.18 -40.86
CA GLU A 268 -0.72 -33.15 -40.70
C GLU A 268 -1.19 -32.26 -39.54
N LEU A 269 -0.41 -32.21 -38.44
CA LEU A 269 -0.76 -31.48 -37.22
C LEU A 269 -0.19 -30.06 -37.18
N GLY A 270 0.55 -29.62 -38.19
CA GLY A 270 1.24 -28.33 -38.19
C GLY A 270 0.31 -27.13 -37.98
N ASP A 271 -0.82 -27.07 -38.71
CA ASP A 271 -1.75 -25.94 -38.59
C ASP A 271 -2.56 -25.96 -37.27
N PRO A 272 -3.09 -27.11 -36.79
CA PRO A 272 -3.64 -27.21 -35.43
C PRO A 272 -2.65 -26.76 -34.34
N LEU A 273 -1.39 -27.18 -34.40
CA LEU A 273 -0.36 -26.82 -33.42
C LEU A 273 -0.02 -25.32 -33.46
N LYS A 274 0.02 -24.69 -34.64
CA LYS A 274 0.10 -23.22 -34.75
C LYS A 274 -1.12 -22.52 -34.14
N GLY A 275 -2.29 -23.12 -34.29
CA GLY A 275 -3.52 -22.65 -33.62
C GLY A 275 -3.40 -22.69 -32.10
N VAL A 276 -2.87 -23.79 -31.54
CA VAL A 276 -2.57 -23.90 -30.09
C VAL A 276 -1.57 -22.83 -29.67
N ALA A 277 -0.48 -22.66 -30.41
CA ALA A 277 0.53 -21.64 -30.14
C ALA A 277 -0.10 -20.24 -30.06
N SER A 278 -0.90 -19.87 -31.06
CA SER A 278 -1.58 -18.57 -31.08
C SER A 278 -2.62 -18.42 -29.96
N CYS A 279 -3.29 -19.50 -29.56
CA CYS A 279 -4.22 -19.50 -28.43
C CYS A 279 -3.46 -19.21 -27.12
N VAL A 280 -2.37 -19.92 -26.89
CA VAL A 280 -1.54 -19.77 -25.68
C VAL A 280 -0.90 -18.39 -25.61
N ASP A 281 -0.40 -17.85 -26.73
CA ASP A 281 0.14 -16.48 -26.78
C ASP A 281 -0.90 -15.43 -26.41
N ARG A 282 -2.17 -15.64 -26.80
CA ARG A 282 -3.27 -14.75 -26.42
C ARG A 282 -3.61 -14.88 -24.95
N CYS A 283 -3.74 -16.10 -24.43
CA CYS A 283 -3.92 -16.35 -23.00
C CYS A 283 -2.81 -15.70 -22.16
N SER A 284 -1.55 -15.81 -22.61
CA SER A 284 -0.39 -15.20 -21.97
C SER A 284 -0.51 -13.68 -21.86
N LYS A 285 -1.00 -13.00 -22.91
CA LYS A 285 -1.23 -11.55 -22.88
C LYS A 285 -2.30 -11.16 -21.86
N GLU A 286 -3.40 -11.91 -21.78
CA GLU A 286 -4.44 -11.64 -20.77
C GLU A 286 -3.90 -11.84 -19.35
N THR A 287 -3.11 -12.90 -19.12
CA THR A 287 -2.43 -13.14 -17.83
C THR A 287 -1.42 -12.02 -17.51
N GLU A 288 -0.67 -11.55 -18.50
CA GLU A 288 0.26 -10.43 -18.34
C GLU A 288 -0.44 -9.15 -17.88
N GLU A 289 -1.58 -8.79 -18.48
CA GLU A 289 -2.36 -7.63 -18.04
C GLU A 289 -2.85 -7.77 -16.59
N GLN A 290 -3.28 -8.96 -16.19
CA GLN A 290 -3.71 -9.22 -14.81
C GLN A 290 -2.54 -9.08 -13.82
N VAL A 291 -1.38 -9.65 -14.15
CA VAL A 291 -0.17 -9.57 -13.33
C VAL A 291 0.33 -8.13 -13.19
N CYS A 292 0.26 -7.35 -14.29
CA CYS A 292 0.57 -5.93 -14.27
C CYS A 292 -0.39 -5.17 -13.32
N HIS A 293 -1.69 -5.40 -13.39
CA HIS A 293 -2.66 -4.75 -12.51
C HIS A 293 -2.37 -5.05 -11.03
N LEU A 294 -2.13 -6.31 -10.66
CA LEU A 294 -1.76 -6.68 -9.29
C LEU A 294 -0.50 -5.93 -8.81
N SER A 295 0.50 -5.83 -9.69
CA SER A 295 1.79 -5.21 -9.39
C SER A 295 1.73 -3.68 -9.31
N GLU A 296 0.84 -3.04 -10.07
CA GLU A 296 0.76 -1.58 -10.21
C GLU A 296 -0.32 -0.93 -9.35
N VAL A 297 -1.39 -1.67 -9.02
CA VAL A 297 -2.57 -1.17 -8.31
C VAL A 297 -2.68 -1.75 -6.90
N LEU A 298 -2.86 -3.06 -6.79
CA LEU A 298 -3.16 -3.69 -5.49
C LEU A 298 -1.97 -3.62 -4.53
N ILE A 299 -0.81 -4.16 -4.93
CA ILE A 299 0.37 -4.23 -4.06
C ILE A 299 0.81 -2.84 -3.59
N PRO A 300 0.95 -1.82 -4.46
CA PRO A 300 1.35 -0.49 -4.01
C PRO A 300 0.34 0.20 -3.10
N THR A 301 -0.93 -0.21 -3.13
CA THR A 301 -1.96 0.31 -2.21
C THR A 301 -1.87 -0.37 -0.85
N LEU A 302 -1.76 -1.70 -0.82
CA LEU A 302 -1.60 -2.47 0.43
C LEU A 302 -0.33 -2.05 1.17
N HIS A 303 0.79 -1.97 0.46
CA HIS A 303 2.07 -1.59 1.04
C HIS A 303 2.05 -0.16 1.60
N GLU A 304 1.34 0.77 0.95
CA GLU A 304 1.14 2.13 1.49
C GLU A 304 0.43 2.12 2.85
N TYR A 305 -0.55 1.22 3.05
CA TYR A 305 -1.22 1.08 4.33
C TYR A 305 -0.41 0.31 5.39
N VAL A 306 0.55 -0.54 4.97
CA VAL A 306 1.60 -1.02 5.88
C VAL A 306 2.40 0.16 6.42
N LEU A 307 2.84 1.09 5.56
CA LEU A 307 3.56 2.30 5.97
C LEU A 307 2.68 3.26 6.80
N CYS A 308 1.38 3.34 6.51
CA CYS A 308 0.44 4.10 7.33
C CYS A 308 0.42 3.55 8.76
N SER A 309 0.47 2.23 8.96
CA SER A 309 0.47 1.64 10.31
C SER A 309 1.63 2.15 11.17
N GLU A 310 2.81 2.32 10.59
CA GLU A 310 3.97 2.90 11.29
C GLU A 310 3.77 4.39 11.61
N THR A 311 3.11 5.13 10.73
CA THR A 311 2.71 6.52 10.99
C THR A 311 1.74 6.60 12.16
N LEU A 312 0.72 5.73 12.21
CA LEU A 312 -0.24 5.69 13.32
C LEU A 312 0.46 5.38 14.65
N LYS A 313 1.34 4.38 14.67
CA LYS A 313 2.14 4.05 15.86
C LYS A 313 3.00 5.24 16.30
N ALA A 314 3.59 5.99 15.37
CA ALA A 314 4.37 7.19 15.69
C ALA A 314 3.50 8.31 16.30
N VAL A 315 2.31 8.55 15.74
CA VAL A 315 1.34 9.52 16.25
C VAL A 315 0.87 9.16 17.67
N MET A 316 0.52 7.90 17.92
CA MET A 316 0.16 7.41 19.24
C MET A 316 1.29 7.64 20.26
N ARG A 317 2.53 7.30 19.90
CA ARG A 317 3.71 7.55 20.76
C ARG A 317 3.91 9.03 21.06
N ARG A 318 3.76 9.93 20.08
CA ARG A 318 3.88 11.39 20.29
C ARG A 318 2.81 11.89 21.25
N ARG A 319 1.56 11.44 21.09
CA ARG A 319 0.46 11.77 21.99
C ARG A 319 0.72 11.28 23.42
N ASP A 320 1.19 10.04 23.58
CA ASP A 320 1.53 9.51 24.91
C ASP A 320 2.71 10.22 25.56
N ASN A 321 3.70 10.68 24.77
CA ASN A 321 4.79 11.50 25.28
C ASN A 321 4.30 12.85 25.83
N ILE A 322 3.31 13.48 25.18
CA ILE A 322 2.67 14.72 25.67
C ILE A 322 1.95 14.45 26.99
N GLN A 323 1.20 13.33 27.09
CA GLN A 323 0.53 12.96 28.33
C GLN A 323 1.53 12.67 29.45
N ALA A 324 2.58 11.89 29.17
CA ALA A 324 3.61 11.57 30.16
C ALA A 324 4.33 12.84 30.66
N GLU A 325 4.54 13.83 29.79
CA GLU A 325 5.10 15.13 30.18
C GLU A 325 4.16 15.90 31.12
N PHE A 326 2.87 15.93 30.80
CA PHE A 326 1.84 16.53 31.66
C PHE A 326 1.77 15.85 33.03
N GLU A 327 1.65 14.51 33.07
CA GLU A 327 1.62 13.73 34.32
C GLU A 327 2.87 13.96 35.17
N ALA A 328 4.04 14.01 34.51
CA ALA A 328 5.32 14.24 35.14
C ALA A 328 5.42 15.59 35.85
N LYS A 329 4.93 16.65 35.19
CA LYS A 329 4.94 18.02 35.71
C LYS A 329 3.86 18.24 36.76
N ASN A 330 2.67 17.67 36.56
CA ASN A 330 1.59 17.72 37.54
C ASN A 330 1.98 17.05 38.87
N GLU A 331 2.68 15.90 38.82
CA GLU A 331 3.22 15.26 40.02
C GLU A 331 4.31 16.10 40.71
N ALA A 332 5.14 16.80 39.94
CA ALA A 332 6.15 17.72 40.47
C ALA A 332 5.50 18.91 41.20
N LEU A 333 4.40 19.44 40.65
CA LEU A 333 3.59 20.50 41.25
C LEU A 333 2.96 20.04 42.58
N ILE A 334 2.39 18.83 42.61
CA ILE A 334 1.78 18.28 43.84
C ILE A 334 2.83 18.06 44.94
N SER A 335 4.06 17.68 44.57
CA SER A 335 5.12 17.33 45.52
C SER A 335 6.00 18.49 45.99
N ARG A 336 6.11 19.59 45.23
CA ARG A 336 6.96 20.75 45.56
C ARG A 336 6.14 21.94 46.06
N LYS A 337 6.56 22.52 47.20
CA LYS A 337 5.96 23.74 47.77
C LYS A 337 6.61 25.05 47.31
N ALA A 338 7.84 25.00 46.76
CA ALA A 338 8.51 26.16 46.18
C ALA A 338 8.18 26.25 44.68
N ASP A 339 8.13 27.48 44.14
CA ASP A 339 7.87 27.77 42.72
C ASP A 339 6.49 27.30 42.20
N GLN A 340 5.50 27.23 43.10
CA GLN A 340 4.18 26.66 42.81
C GLN A 340 3.43 27.43 41.71
N GLU A 341 3.52 28.77 41.67
CA GLU A 341 2.88 29.59 40.62
C GLU A 341 3.46 29.28 39.24
N THR A 342 4.79 29.26 39.10
CA THR A 342 5.45 28.95 37.82
C THR A 342 5.22 27.51 37.36
N LEU A 343 5.18 26.55 38.30
CA LEU A 343 4.88 25.16 37.98
C LEU A 343 3.40 24.98 37.59
N GLN A 344 2.50 25.75 38.18
CA GLN A 344 1.07 25.74 37.82
C GLN A 344 0.88 26.23 36.38
N GLU A 345 1.52 27.35 36.00
CA GLU A 345 1.45 27.86 34.61
C GLU A 345 1.98 26.84 33.59
N GLU A 346 3.09 26.14 33.90
CA GLU A 346 3.61 25.07 33.04
C GLU A 346 2.65 23.87 32.94
N VAL A 347 2.01 23.48 34.04
CA VAL A 347 1.04 22.38 34.08
C VAL A 347 -0.21 22.72 33.28
N ASP A 348 -0.74 23.94 33.42
CA ASP A 348 -1.90 24.41 32.68
C ASP A 348 -1.62 24.45 31.18
N GLY A 349 -0.45 24.97 30.77
CA GLY A 349 -0.03 24.96 29.36
C GLY A 349 0.14 23.54 28.79
N LEU A 350 0.60 22.58 29.59
CA LEU A 350 0.68 21.17 29.18
C LEU A 350 -0.70 20.50 29.14
N ALA A 351 -1.63 20.89 30.01
CA ALA A 351 -3.01 20.42 29.98
C ALA A 351 -3.69 20.84 28.68
N ASP A 352 -3.61 22.13 28.33
CA ASP A 352 -4.14 22.67 27.07
C ASP A 352 -3.53 21.95 25.86
N ARG A 353 -2.21 21.75 25.87
CA ARG A 353 -1.50 21.04 24.79
C ARG A 353 -1.95 19.58 24.67
N LEU A 354 -2.17 18.89 25.79
CA LEU A 354 -2.68 17.51 25.81
C LEU A 354 -4.12 17.45 25.27
N GLU A 355 -4.97 18.39 25.66
CA GLU A 355 -6.34 18.49 25.16
C GLU A 355 -6.38 18.72 23.64
N GLN A 356 -5.60 19.69 23.15
CA GLN A 356 -5.45 19.96 21.72
C GLN A 356 -4.94 18.72 20.97
N ALA A 357 -3.92 18.04 21.52
CA ALA A 357 -3.36 16.83 20.94
C ALA A 357 -4.39 15.70 20.83
N ASN A 358 -5.20 15.50 21.87
CA ASN A 358 -6.28 14.52 21.91
C ASN A 358 -7.36 14.85 20.88
N ASN A 359 -7.82 16.11 20.84
CA ASN A 359 -8.87 16.54 19.91
C ASN A 359 -8.42 16.43 18.45
N ALA A 360 -7.19 16.85 18.15
CA ALA A 360 -6.60 16.71 16.82
C ALA A 360 -6.53 15.25 16.38
N LEU A 361 -6.02 14.36 17.23
CA LEU A 361 -5.92 12.93 16.91
C LEU A 361 -7.30 12.30 16.71
N LYS A 362 -8.28 12.60 17.57
CA LYS A 362 -9.65 12.06 17.44
C LYS A 362 -10.31 12.50 16.14
N GLY A 363 -10.22 13.80 15.83
CA GLY A 363 -10.80 14.34 14.60
C GLY A 363 -10.14 13.76 13.35
N ASP A 364 -8.82 13.58 13.37
CA ASP A 364 -8.09 13.06 12.22
C ASP A 364 -8.21 11.53 12.08
N TRP A 365 -8.44 10.82 13.18
CA TRP A 365 -8.64 9.37 13.18
C TRP A 365 -9.84 8.94 12.34
N SER A 366 -10.97 9.65 12.46
CA SER A 366 -12.17 9.35 11.66
C SER A 366 -11.94 9.66 10.18
N TYR A 367 -11.31 10.80 9.88
CA TYR A 367 -10.93 11.18 8.52
C TYR A 367 -10.01 10.15 7.87
N TRP A 368 -8.96 9.73 8.59
CA TRP A 368 -8.04 8.69 8.13
C TRP A 368 -8.75 7.35 7.90
N LYS A 369 -9.61 6.90 8.82
CA LYS A 369 -10.37 5.65 8.68
C LYS A 369 -11.26 5.65 7.43
N ASN A 370 -11.94 6.75 7.16
CA ASN A 370 -12.80 6.88 5.99
C ASN A 370 -11.97 6.85 4.69
N SER A 371 -10.89 7.63 4.65
CA SER A 371 -9.94 7.66 3.54
C SER A 371 -9.34 6.28 3.26
N MET A 372 -8.88 5.58 4.30
CA MET A 372 -8.38 4.20 4.23
C MET A 372 -9.42 3.22 3.67
N THR A 373 -10.64 3.27 4.20
CA THR A 373 -11.71 2.36 3.77
C THR A 373 -12.04 2.57 2.30
N THR A 374 -12.13 3.82 1.84
CA THR A 374 -12.39 4.16 0.44
C THR A 374 -11.28 3.66 -0.49
N ASP A 375 -10.02 3.92 -0.15
CA ASP A 375 -8.88 3.55 -0.98
C ASP A 375 -8.73 2.02 -1.09
N LEU A 376 -8.80 1.31 0.04
CA LEU A 376 -8.74 -0.16 0.04
C LEU A 376 -9.92 -0.77 -0.70
N LYS A 377 -11.14 -0.28 -0.47
CA LYS A 377 -12.34 -0.74 -1.18
C LYS A 377 -12.17 -0.55 -2.68
N SER A 378 -11.71 0.62 -3.11
CA SER A 378 -11.46 0.91 -4.54
C SER A 378 -10.42 -0.05 -5.13
N ALA A 379 -9.30 -0.28 -4.44
CA ALA A 379 -8.26 -1.19 -4.92
C ALA A 379 -8.74 -2.65 -5.01
N PHE A 380 -9.48 -3.14 -4.02
CA PHE A 380 -10.03 -4.50 -4.04
C PHE A 380 -11.11 -4.67 -5.12
N ILE A 381 -12.02 -3.70 -5.27
CA ILE A 381 -13.04 -3.74 -6.33
C ILE A 381 -12.36 -3.71 -7.69
N SER A 382 -11.44 -2.78 -7.92
CA SER A 382 -10.71 -2.68 -9.19
C SER A 382 -9.97 -3.97 -9.53
N THR A 383 -9.38 -4.64 -8.53
CA THR A 383 -8.71 -5.92 -8.72
C THR A 383 -9.71 -7.04 -9.02
N ALA A 384 -10.85 -7.08 -8.33
CA ALA A 384 -11.90 -8.06 -8.58
C ALA A 384 -12.48 -7.91 -9.99
N GLU A 385 -12.76 -6.68 -10.43
CA GLU A 385 -13.20 -6.38 -11.79
C GLU A 385 -12.16 -6.83 -12.82
N LYS A 386 -10.87 -6.56 -12.59
CA LYS A 386 -9.81 -7.01 -13.49
C LYS A 386 -9.67 -8.54 -13.52
N ASN A 387 -9.90 -9.22 -12.39
CA ASN A 387 -9.92 -10.68 -12.34
C ASN A 387 -11.10 -11.27 -13.12
N VAL A 388 -12.29 -10.68 -13.02
CA VAL A 388 -13.45 -11.10 -13.81
C VAL A 388 -13.17 -10.92 -15.30
N ASP A 389 -12.71 -9.74 -15.71
CA ASP A 389 -12.31 -9.43 -17.10
C ASP A 389 -11.27 -10.44 -17.63
N TYR A 390 -10.26 -10.76 -16.80
CA TYR A 390 -9.25 -11.77 -17.12
C TYR A 390 -9.88 -13.14 -17.40
N TYR A 391 -10.69 -13.68 -16.49
CA TYR A 391 -11.26 -15.01 -16.67
C TYR A 391 -12.24 -15.08 -17.85
N GLU A 392 -13.04 -14.03 -18.07
CA GLU A 392 -13.94 -13.95 -19.23
C GLU A 392 -13.16 -13.98 -20.55
N LYS A 393 -12.10 -13.17 -20.67
CA LYS A 393 -11.27 -13.14 -21.88
C LYS A 393 -10.48 -14.43 -22.06
N TYR A 394 -9.91 -14.99 -21.00
CA TYR A 394 -9.17 -16.24 -21.04
C TYR A 394 -10.06 -17.39 -21.56
N ILE A 395 -11.28 -17.51 -21.01
CA ILE A 395 -12.27 -18.50 -21.46
C ILE A 395 -12.67 -18.24 -22.91
N ALA A 396 -12.91 -17.00 -23.31
CA ALA A 396 -13.27 -16.66 -24.69
C ALA A 396 -12.18 -17.05 -25.70
N VAL A 397 -10.89 -16.87 -25.34
CA VAL A 397 -9.75 -17.32 -26.15
C VAL A 397 -9.73 -18.84 -26.25
N ALA A 398 -9.84 -19.55 -25.13
CA ALA A 398 -9.80 -21.02 -25.10
C ALA A 398 -10.97 -21.66 -25.85
N VAL A 399 -12.21 -21.19 -25.63
CA VAL A 399 -13.42 -21.68 -26.31
C VAL A 399 -13.39 -21.31 -27.80
N GLY A 400 -12.92 -20.12 -28.14
CA GLY A 400 -12.74 -19.71 -29.53
C GLY A 400 -11.80 -20.64 -30.30
N PHE A 401 -10.72 -21.10 -29.65
CA PHE A 401 -9.84 -22.10 -30.25
C PHE A 401 -10.53 -23.46 -30.41
N LEU A 402 -11.16 -23.99 -29.36
CA LEU A 402 -11.84 -25.30 -29.40
C LEU A 402 -12.97 -25.37 -30.42
N THR A 403 -13.72 -24.29 -30.60
CA THR A 403 -14.79 -24.21 -31.61
C THR A 403 -14.23 -24.14 -33.03
N CYS A 404 -13.12 -23.43 -33.24
CA CYS A 404 -12.45 -23.37 -34.54
C CYS A 404 -11.85 -24.72 -34.95
N THR A 405 -11.31 -25.49 -34.00
CA THR A 405 -10.80 -26.85 -34.25
C THR A 405 -11.92 -27.86 -34.52
N HIS A 406 -13.05 -27.78 -33.80
CA HIS A 406 -14.25 -28.60 -34.09
C HIS A 406 -14.82 -28.33 -35.49
N VAL A 407 -14.89 -27.07 -35.94
CA VAL A 407 -15.34 -26.71 -37.30
C VAL A 407 -14.37 -27.23 -38.37
N CYS A 408 -13.08 -27.33 -38.07
CA CYS A 408 -12.10 -27.97 -38.97
C CYS A 408 -12.29 -29.49 -39.02
N HIS A 409 -12.58 -30.14 -37.88
CA HIS A 409 -12.84 -31.57 -37.80
C HIS A 409 -14.07 -31.98 -38.64
N ASP A 410 -15.16 -31.21 -38.58
CA ASP A 410 -16.38 -31.47 -39.37
C ASP A 410 -16.22 -31.21 -40.88
N LYS A 411 -15.27 -30.35 -41.28
CA LYS A 411 -14.99 -30.07 -42.69
C LYS A 411 -14.00 -31.04 -43.35
N PHE A 412 -13.13 -31.68 -42.58
CA PHE A 412 -12.05 -32.53 -43.12
C PHE A 412 -12.18 -34.02 -42.77
N GLY A 413 -13.15 -34.43 -41.95
CA GLY A 413 -13.51 -35.85 -41.79
C GLY A 413 -12.40 -36.75 -41.23
N VAL A 414 -11.41 -36.18 -40.52
CA VAL A 414 -10.36 -36.94 -39.87
C VAL A 414 -10.72 -37.09 -38.40
N CYS A 415 -11.25 -38.26 -38.03
CA CYS A 415 -11.38 -38.67 -36.64
C CYS A 415 -9.97 -38.77 -36.01
N VAL A 416 -9.59 -37.78 -35.21
CA VAL A 416 -8.54 -37.97 -34.20
C VAL A 416 -9.23 -37.93 -32.84
N ASN A 417 -9.61 -39.12 -32.35
CA ASN A 417 -9.82 -39.32 -30.93
C ASN A 417 -8.45 -39.17 -30.26
N ILE A 418 -8.29 -38.16 -29.41
CA ILE A 418 -7.24 -38.14 -28.39
C ILE A 418 -7.67 -39.09 -27.27
#